data_AF-A0A7X8KUF5-F1
#
_entry.id   AF-A0A7X8KUF5-F1
#
_cell.length_a   1.000
_cell.length_b   1.000
_cell.length_c   1.000
_cell.angle_alpha   90.00
_cell.angle_beta   90.00
_cell.angle_gamma   90.00
#
_symmetry.space_group_name_H-M   'P 1'
#
loop_
_entity.id
_entity.type
_entity.pdbx_description
1 polymer ?
#
loop_
_entity_poly.entity_id
_entity_poly.type
_entity_poly.pdbx_seq_one_letter_code
_entity_poly.pdbx_strand_id
1 'polypeptide(L)'
;EYIDDEDLEPGKTYYYKVTAVDKHGYESDFSNRVRVKLDMDDDDDTDSPSGHLIETGRMAGQNRYDTAGKISSSGWSTSYYAVIASGEDYADAICSVPLAYKYSAPVLLTSSNSLPTQTKAQLTNLKVKHVFLIGGKKVISTEVEKAIRNMGIQVTRIAGSNRYQTSVMVAAYVKQTLGRSGTAVLAPGTNFYDALSIASIAAVKGYPILLAPSTDLTSELKTYINNNFTQTVVVGDRLAISDTIFGQLPSPSRINGKDRYETNLKVIQTYADVLNFDNCYLATGEVYADALSGLPLAALKKAPVFLVGRTVDGTTADYIINRNVKKIIAFGGTAAISDHILQGLRESGSNTDRRPSAPANLQAVARDSDEIKLTWNRVSNATEYYIYRAESSSGPYERIGKTSSRSYTDSGLEPGERYYYKVRASNSSGTSDYSARAYATTEDSGDFEAPDDLEAEAIGPDSIRLTWDEVDDAVAYWIYRSESSSGEYSLVGGTNLDYFIDRNLNKNKTYYYKVKAMSKFGEESGFSNKAHATTDKK
;
A
#
# COMPACT_ATOMS: atom_id res chain seq x y z
N GLU A 1 -41.39 27.99 24.40
CA GLU A 1 -41.84 26.68 24.90
C GLU A 1 -40.79 25.66 24.52
N TYR A 2 -40.41 24.77 25.44
CA TYR A 2 -39.62 23.59 25.10
C TYR A 2 -40.55 22.68 24.29
N ILE A 3 -40.21 22.43 23.03
CA ILE A 3 -40.92 21.45 22.20
C ILE A 3 -40.10 20.17 22.33
N ASP A 4 -40.73 19.09 22.78
CA ASP A 4 -40.09 17.79 22.86
C ASP A 4 -39.82 17.26 21.45
N ASP A 5 -38.71 16.54 21.24
CA ASP A 5 -38.27 16.12 19.89
C ASP A 5 -39.33 15.24 19.18
N GLU A 6 -40.21 14.58 19.95
CA GLU A 6 -41.31 13.75 19.44
C GLU A 6 -42.47 14.55 18.83
N ASP A 7 -42.56 15.87 19.10
CA ASP A 7 -43.65 16.75 18.62
C ASP A 7 -43.26 17.57 17.38
N LEU A 8 -42.05 17.39 16.84
CA LEU A 8 -41.57 18.15 15.69
C LEU A 8 -42.08 17.55 14.36
N GLU A 9 -42.96 18.30 13.68
CA GLU A 9 -43.47 17.91 12.36
C GLU A 9 -42.44 18.16 11.23
N PRO A 10 -42.22 17.19 10.31
CA PRO A 10 -41.38 17.36 9.13
C PRO A 10 -41.87 18.49 8.20
N GLY A 11 -40.93 19.26 7.63
CA GLY A 11 -41.23 20.36 6.70
C GLY A 11 -41.60 21.70 7.35
N LYS A 12 -41.79 21.76 8.68
CA LYS A 12 -41.92 23.03 9.42
C LYS A 12 -40.54 23.61 9.76
N THR A 13 -40.47 24.94 9.81
CA THR A 13 -39.24 25.67 10.19
C THR A 13 -39.35 26.07 11.65
N TYR A 14 -38.36 25.64 12.44
CA TYR A 14 -38.24 25.98 13.84
C TYR A 14 -37.06 26.93 14.06
N TYR A 15 -37.15 27.77 15.08
CA TYR A 15 -36.11 28.72 15.44
C TYR A 15 -35.72 28.49 16.89
N TYR A 16 -34.50 28.05 17.12
CA TYR A 16 -33.99 27.79 18.44
C TYR A 16 -33.05 28.90 18.89
N LYS A 17 -32.98 29.10 20.20
CA LYS A 17 -31.92 29.85 20.85
C LYS A 17 -31.38 28.98 21.96
N VAL A 18 -30.08 28.96 22.15
CA VAL A 18 -29.44 28.22 23.25
C VAL A 18 -28.94 29.20 24.29
N THR A 19 -29.04 28.85 25.56
CA THR A 19 -28.39 29.57 26.65
C THR A 19 -27.44 28.61 27.37
N ALA A 20 -26.31 29.13 27.85
CA ALA A 20 -25.39 28.36 28.68
C ALA A 20 -25.79 28.53 30.14
N VAL A 21 -25.94 27.42 30.86
CA VAL A 21 -26.22 27.44 32.29
C VAL A 21 -24.96 27.07 33.05
N ASP A 22 -24.53 27.93 33.96
CA ASP A 22 -23.35 27.64 34.77
C ASP A 22 -23.65 26.60 35.87
N LYS A 23 -22.60 26.16 36.56
CA LYS A 23 -22.68 25.18 37.65
C LYS A 23 -23.50 25.66 38.87
N HIS A 24 -24.02 26.89 38.88
CA HIS A 24 -24.84 27.46 39.94
C HIS A 24 -26.27 27.76 39.45
N GLY A 25 -26.59 27.37 38.21
CA GLY A 25 -27.92 27.51 37.63
C GLY A 25 -28.20 28.86 36.98
N TYR A 26 -27.18 29.72 36.81
CA TYR A 26 -27.36 31.01 36.15
C TYR A 26 -27.23 30.84 34.64
N GLU A 27 -28.27 31.25 33.93
CA GLU A 27 -28.34 31.18 32.46
C GLU A 27 -27.69 32.44 31.84
N SER A 28 -26.96 32.26 30.74
CA SER A 28 -26.44 33.35 29.94
C SER A 28 -27.55 34.01 29.11
N ASP A 29 -27.22 35.09 28.42
CA ASP A 29 -28.06 35.56 27.31
C ASP A 29 -28.21 34.45 26.26
N PHE A 30 -29.39 34.42 25.64
CA PHE A 30 -29.66 33.50 24.55
C PHE A 30 -28.78 33.80 23.34
N SER A 31 -28.30 32.75 22.68
CA SER A 31 -27.62 32.84 21.40
C SER A 31 -28.48 33.55 20.35
N ASN A 32 -27.83 33.94 19.25
CA ASN A 32 -28.55 34.28 18.03
C ASN A 32 -29.48 33.12 17.62
N ARG A 33 -30.61 33.47 17.00
CA ARG A 33 -31.60 32.47 16.55
C ARG A 33 -30.96 31.59 15.49
N VAL A 34 -30.92 30.29 15.74
CA VAL A 34 -30.54 29.29 14.76
C VAL A 34 -31.81 28.77 14.11
N ARG A 35 -31.91 28.92 12.79
CA ARG A 35 -33.02 28.37 12.00
C ARG A 35 -32.72 26.91 11.73
N VAL A 36 -33.60 26.02 12.17
CA VAL A 36 -33.51 24.59 11.87
C VAL A 36 -34.77 24.21 11.11
N LYS A 37 -34.59 23.69 9.90
CA LYS A 37 -35.67 23.09 9.11
C LYS A 37 -35.41 21.59 9.10
N LEU A 38 -36.40 20.81 9.51
CA LEU A 38 -36.32 19.35 9.39
C LEU A 38 -36.56 19.02 7.92
N ASP A 39 -35.51 18.58 7.23
CA ASP A 39 -35.54 18.39 5.79
C ASP A 39 -36.48 17.27 5.36
N MET A 40 -37.29 17.57 4.35
CA MET A 40 -37.65 16.59 3.35
C MET A 40 -36.60 16.68 2.27
N ASP A 41 -36.10 15.52 1.83
CA ASP A 41 -35.19 15.35 0.70
C ASP A 41 -35.49 16.34 -0.44
N ASP A 42 -34.59 17.29 -0.70
CA ASP A 42 -34.00 17.56 -2.01
C ASP A 42 -33.08 18.80 -1.97
N ASP A 43 -31.95 18.65 -2.67
CA ASP A 43 -30.88 19.62 -2.90
C ASP A 43 -31.40 20.99 -3.40
N ASP A 44 -30.96 22.10 -2.78
CA ASP A 44 -30.06 23.09 -3.42
C ASP A 44 -29.73 24.25 -2.43
N ASP A 45 -28.63 24.94 -2.75
CA ASP A 45 -28.15 26.23 -2.24
C ASP A 45 -27.08 26.30 -1.10
N THR A 46 -25.82 26.32 -1.58
CA THR A 46 -24.86 27.44 -1.50
C THR A 46 -24.59 28.09 -0.13
N ASP A 47 -23.61 27.55 0.60
CA ASP A 47 -22.30 28.19 0.86
C ASP A 47 -21.43 27.21 1.68
N SER A 48 -20.42 26.58 1.07
CA SER A 48 -19.53 25.65 1.77
C SER A 48 -18.17 25.58 1.07
N PRO A 49 -17.08 25.42 1.83
CA PRO A 49 -15.72 25.58 1.32
C PRO A 49 -15.48 24.59 0.19
N SER A 50 -14.81 25.07 -0.85
CA SER A 50 -14.54 24.40 -2.13
C SER A 50 -13.70 23.11 -1.99
N GLY A 51 -14.27 22.06 -1.41
CA GLY A 51 -13.78 20.69 -1.46
C GLY A 51 -14.54 19.93 -2.55
N HIS A 52 -13.84 19.18 -3.41
CA HIS A 52 -14.47 18.35 -4.42
C HIS A 52 -15.13 17.14 -3.75
N LEU A 53 -16.41 17.23 -3.40
CA LEU A 53 -17.18 16.09 -2.91
C LEU A 53 -17.20 14.99 -3.97
N ILE A 54 -16.82 13.77 -3.59
CA ILE A 54 -16.90 12.61 -4.49
C ILE A 54 -18.38 12.29 -4.71
N GLU A 55 -18.82 12.30 -5.98
CA GLU A 55 -20.17 11.87 -6.33
C GLU A 55 -20.32 10.37 -6.02
N THR A 56 -21.38 9.97 -5.32
CA THR A 56 -21.63 8.55 -5.03
C THR A 56 -22.93 8.08 -5.65
N GLY A 57 -22.94 6.87 -6.18
CA GLY A 57 -24.13 6.24 -6.73
C GLY A 57 -24.15 4.73 -6.53
N ARG A 58 -25.23 4.10 -7.02
CA ARG A 58 -25.43 2.66 -6.92
C ARG A 58 -26.11 2.11 -8.18
N MET A 59 -25.68 0.93 -8.60
CA MET A 59 -26.36 0.11 -9.60
C MET A 59 -26.84 -1.17 -8.92
N ALA A 60 -28.12 -1.19 -8.52
CA ALA A 60 -28.69 -2.29 -7.75
C ALA A 60 -30.14 -2.56 -8.13
N GLY A 61 -30.47 -3.82 -8.29
CA GLY A 61 -31.82 -4.31 -8.48
C GLY A 61 -32.38 -5.04 -7.26
N GLN A 62 -33.61 -5.53 -7.38
CA GLN A 62 -34.26 -6.33 -6.33
C GLN A 62 -33.54 -7.66 -6.04
N ASN A 63 -32.78 -8.16 -7.02
CA ASN A 63 -31.96 -9.35 -6.90
C ASN A 63 -30.79 -9.28 -7.91
N ARG A 64 -29.90 -10.28 -7.89
CA ARG A 64 -28.71 -10.35 -8.76
C ARG A 64 -29.01 -10.26 -10.27
N TYR A 65 -30.16 -10.76 -10.72
CA TYR A 65 -30.56 -10.72 -12.12
C TYR A 65 -31.00 -9.31 -12.54
N ASP A 66 -31.74 -8.63 -11.67
CA ASP A 66 -32.14 -7.22 -11.87
C ASP A 66 -30.93 -6.28 -11.76
N THR A 67 -30.01 -6.52 -10.80
CA THR A 67 -28.74 -5.78 -10.70
C THR A 67 -27.93 -5.90 -11.98
N ALA A 68 -27.76 -7.11 -12.52
CA ALA A 68 -27.06 -7.31 -13.79
C ALA A 68 -27.74 -6.57 -14.96
N GLY A 69 -29.08 -6.53 -14.99
CA GLY A 69 -29.86 -5.76 -15.97
C GLY A 69 -29.62 -4.25 -15.88
N LYS A 70 -29.60 -3.69 -14.65
CA LYS A 70 -29.33 -2.26 -14.42
C LYS A 70 -27.89 -1.87 -14.78
N ILE A 71 -26.91 -2.68 -14.38
CA ILE A 71 -25.51 -2.49 -14.77
C ILE A 71 -25.38 -2.51 -16.29
N SER A 72 -26.00 -3.50 -16.94
CA SER A 72 -26.01 -3.60 -18.39
C SER A 72 -26.65 -2.39 -19.07
N SER A 73 -27.73 -1.84 -18.53
CA SER A 73 -28.38 -0.66 -19.12
C SER A 73 -27.53 0.61 -19.01
N SER A 74 -26.62 0.68 -18.02
CA SER A 74 -25.71 1.81 -17.86
C SER A 74 -24.51 1.77 -18.83
N GLY A 75 -24.11 0.58 -19.28
CA GLY A 75 -22.97 0.39 -20.18
C GLY A 75 -23.34 0.27 -21.65
N TRP A 76 -24.55 -0.20 -21.95
CA TRP A 76 -24.97 -0.56 -23.30
C TRP A 76 -26.42 -0.13 -23.56
N SER A 77 -26.61 0.66 -24.62
CA SER A 77 -27.94 0.92 -25.19
C SER A 77 -28.38 -0.20 -26.14
N THR A 78 -27.42 -0.83 -26.83
CA THR A 78 -27.58 -2.03 -27.65
C THR A 78 -26.33 -2.89 -27.53
N SER A 79 -26.47 -4.21 -27.72
CA SER A 79 -25.31 -5.08 -27.92
C SER A 79 -25.68 -6.29 -28.76
N TYR A 80 -24.89 -6.60 -29.79
CA TYR A 80 -25.10 -7.79 -30.62
C TYR A 80 -24.85 -9.07 -29.82
N TYR A 81 -23.89 -9.04 -28.91
CA TYR A 81 -23.47 -10.15 -28.08
C TYR A 81 -23.91 -9.96 -26.63
N ALA A 82 -24.21 -11.06 -25.93
CA ALA A 82 -24.26 -11.08 -24.47
C ALA A 82 -23.54 -12.31 -23.94
N VAL A 83 -22.92 -12.20 -22.78
CA VAL A 83 -22.41 -13.35 -22.03
C VAL A 83 -23.44 -13.67 -20.96
N ILE A 84 -23.88 -14.93 -20.89
CA ILE A 84 -24.75 -15.41 -19.82
C ILE A 84 -23.97 -16.41 -18.98
N ALA A 85 -23.91 -16.14 -17.68
CA ALA A 85 -23.29 -17.01 -16.70
C ALA A 85 -24.28 -17.35 -15.57
N SER A 86 -23.94 -18.36 -14.77
CA SER A 86 -24.75 -18.71 -13.62
C SER A 86 -24.70 -17.61 -12.58
N GLY A 87 -25.88 -17.22 -12.08
CA GLY A 87 -26.00 -16.39 -10.90
C GLY A 87 -25.83 -17.19 -9.61
N GLU A 88 -25.69 -18.52 -9.67
CA GLU A 88 -25.70 -19.43 -8.51
C GLU A 88 -24.35 -20.13 -8.29
N ASP A 89 -23.54 -20.32 -9.34
CA ASP A 89 -22.14 -20.77 -9.27
C ASP A 89 -21.18 -19.78 -9.98
N TYR A 90 -20.06 -19.44 -9.33
CA TYR A 90 -19.13 -18.40 -9.78
C TYR A 90 -18.02 -18.91 -10.70
N ALA A 91 -17.67 -20.19 -10.59
CA ALA A 91 -16.36 -20.66 -11.04
C ALA A 91 -16.22 -20.59 -12.57
N ASP A 92 -17.28 -20.90 -13.30
CA ASP A 92 -17.31 -20.80 -14.75
C ASP A 92 -17.41 -19.33 -15.23
N ALA A 93 -17.83 -18.42 -14.37
CA ALA A 93 -18.31 -17.11 -14.78
C ALA A 93 -17.22 -16.01 -14.83
N ILE A 94 -16.31 -15.97 -13.85
CA ILE A 94 -15.34 -14.87 -13.74
C ILE A 94 -14.34 -14.83 -14.90
N CYS A 95 -13.92 -16.01 -15.38
CA CYS A 95 -13.02 -16.11 -16.53
C CYS A 95 -13.63 -15.56 -17.85
N SER A 96 -14.95 -15.34 -17.89
CA SER A 96 -15.65 -14.80 -19.06
C SER A 96 -15.58 -13.29 -19.20
N VAL A 97 -15.08 -12.55 -18.20
CA VAL A 97 -15.04 -11.07 -18.28
C VAL A 97 -14.15 -10.57 -19.43
N PRO A 98 -12.92 -11.10 -19.67
CA PRO A 98 -12.15 -10.76 -20.87
C PRO A 98 -12.86 -11.12 -22.18
N LEU A 99 -13.64 -12.21 -22.20
CA LEU A 99 -14.45 -12.59 -23.37
C LEU A 99 -15.57 -11.57 -23.61
N ALA A 100 -16.29 -11.19 -22.56
CA ALA A 100 -17.35 -10.20 -22.63
C ALA A 100 -16.82 -8.86 -23.17
N TYR A 101 -15.68 -8.40 -22.65
CA TYR A 101 -15.02 -7.20 -23.12
C TYR A 101 -14.57 -7.29 -24.58
N LYS A 102 -13.97 -8.41 -25.01
CA LYS A 102 -13.59 -8.64 -26.43
C LYS A 102 -14.76 -8.43 -27.39
N TYR A 103 -15.96 -8.87 -27.01
CA TYR A 103 -17.17 -8.75 -27.83
C TYR A 103 -18.03 -7.53 -27.50
N SER A 104 -17.54 -6.59 -26.67
CA SER A 104 -18.30 -5.43 -26.18
C SER A 104 -19.68 -5.84 -25.66
N ALA A 105 -19.72 -6.93 -24.90
CA ALA A 105 -20.93 -7.58 -24.43
C ALA A 105 -21.11 -7.37 -22.92
N PRO A 106 -22.34 -7.18 -22.43
CA PRO A 106 -22.61 -7.27 -21.00
C PRO A 106 -22.53 -8.72 -20.52
N VAL A 107 -22.25 -8.89 -19.23
CA VAL A 107 -22.45 -10.16 -18.52
C VAL A 107 -23.79 -10.10 -17.81
N LEU A 108 -24.71 -10.97 -18.22
CA LEU A 108 -26.01 -11.18 -17.59
C LEU A 108 -26.02 -12.53 -16.85
N LEU A 109 -26.97 -12.66 -15.92
CA LEU A 109 -27.05 -13.82 -15.04
C LEU A 109 -28.31 -14.64 -15.30
N THR A 110 -28.24 -15.94 -15.04
CA THR A 110 -29.39 -16.87 -15.08
C THR A 110 -29.41 -17.75 -13.82
N SER A 111 -30.58 -18.28 -13.45
CA SER A 111 -30.62 -19.41 -12.50
C SER A 111 -30.26 -20.70 -13.23
N SER A 112 -29.98 -21.77 -12.48
CA SER A 112 -29.54 -23.05 -13.06
C SER A 112 -30.57 -23.65 -14.03
N ASN A 113 -31.87 -23.49 -13.77
CA ASN A 113 -32.93 -24.19 -14.49
C ASN A 113 -33.93 -23.28 -15.21
N SER A 114 -33.83 -21.96 -15.08
CA SER A 114 -34.78 -21.03 -15.69
C SER A 114 -34.10 -19.72 -16.07
N LEU A 115 -34.46 -19.16 -17.22
CA LEU A 115 -34.00 -17.83 -17.62
C LEU A 115 -34.91 -16.77 -16.96
N PRO A 116 -34.39 -15.95 -16.01
CA PRO A 116 -35.20 -14.96 -15.29
C PRO A 116 -35.86 -13.96 -16.24
N THR A 117 -37.02 -13.43 -15.86
CA THR A 117 -37.77 -12.47 -16.67
C THR A 117 -36.98 -11.19 -16.91
N GLN A 118 -36.21 -10.74 -15.92
CA GLN A 118 -35.32 -9.58 -16.02
C GLN A 118 -34.21 -9.80 -17.06
N THR A 119 -33.60 -10.99 -17.05
CA THR A 119 -32.58 -11.36 -18.05
C THR A 119 -33.17 -11.44 -19.45
N LYS A 120 -34.38 -12.01 -19.61
CA LYS A 120 -35.11 -12.01 -20.89
C LYS A 120 -35.36 -10.60 -21.40
N ALA A 121 -35.92 -9.74 -20.54
CA ALA A 121 -36.20 -8.36 -20.89
C ALA A 121 -34.92 -7.64 -21.34
N GLN A 122 -33.80 -7.85 -20.63
CA GLN A 122 -32.56 -7.19 -20.98
C GLN A 122 -31.95 -7.68 -22.31
N LEU A 123 -32.00 -8.98 -22.60
CA LEU A 123 -31.59 -9.51 -23.91
C LEU A 123 -32.42 -8.88 -25.05
N THR A 124 -33.72 -8.70 -24.85
CA THR A 124 -34.61 -8.04 -25.80
C THR A 124 -34.30 -6.56 -25.96
N ASN A 125 -34.15 -5.83 -24.84
CA ASN A 125 -33.87 -4.39 -24.83
C ASN A 125 -32.57 -4.05 -25.57
N LEU A 126 -31.53 -4.84 -25.35
CA LEU A 126 -30.24 -4.69 -26.01
C LEU A 126 -30.23 -5.17 -27.47
N LYS A 127 -31.30 -5.84 -27.91
CA LYS A 127 -31.43 -6.45 -29.25
C LYS A 127 -30.35 -7.50 -29.53
N VAL A 128 -30.00 -8.30 -28.51
CA VAL A 128 -28.97 -9.35 -28.60
C VAL A 128 -29.32 -10.36 -29.70
N LYS A 129 -28.31 -10.75 -30.48
CA LYS A 129 -28.42 -11.76 -31.54
C LYS A 129 -27.61 -13.01 -31.27
N HIS A 130 -26.59 -12.92 -30.42
CA HIS A 130 -25.75 -14.05 -30.06
C HIS A 130 -25.41 -14.03 -28.57
N VAL A 131 -25.71 -15.13 -27.86
CA VAL A 131 -25.29 -15.37 -26.49
C VAL A 131 -24.13 -16.37 -26.42
N PHE A 132 -23.09 -16.00 -25.66
CA PHE A 132 -22.12 -16.96 -25.12
C PHE A 132 -22.63 -17.46 -23.77
N LEU A 133 -22.99 -18.74 -23.71
CA LEU A 133 -23.52 -19.37 -22.50
C LEU A 133 -22.38 -20.09 -21.77
N ILE A 134 -21.92 -19.55 -20.66
CA ILE A 134 -20.72 -20.04 -19.96
C ILE A 134 -21.12 -20.98 -18.84
N GLY A 135 -20.72 -22.25 -18.96
CA GLY A 135 -21.00 -23.29 -17.98
C GLY A 135 -21.71 -24.51 -18.55
N GLY A 136 -21.42 -25.66 -17.94
CA GLY A 136 -21.95 -26.95 -18.36
C GLY A 136 -23.46 -27.08 -18.14
N LYS A 137 -24.07 -28.12 -18.73
CA LYS A 137 -25.52 -28.39 -18.61
C LYS A 137 -26.00 -28.63 -17.17
N LYS A 138 -25.08 -28.99 -16.25
CA LYS A 138 -25.38 -29.15 -14.82
C LYS A 138 -25.48 -27.82 -14.07
N VAL A 139 -24.78 -26.79 -14.55
CA VAL A 139 -24.73 -25.46 -13.94
C VAL A 139 -25.76 -24.53 -14.59
N ILE A 140 -25.94 -24.66 -15.90
CA ILE A 140 -26.98 -23.96 -16.66
C ILE A 140 -27.65 -24.97 -17.58
N SER A 141 -28.91 -25.29 -17.29
CA SER A 141 -29.64 -26.38 -17.92
C SER A 141 -29.88 -26.17 -19.41
N THR A 142 -30.34 -27.22 -20.08
CA THR A 142 -30.75 -27.15 -21.49
C THR A 142 -32.00 -26.31 -21.69
N GLU A 143 -32.83 -26.16 -20.66
CA GLU A 143 -34.08 -25.40 -20.68
C GLU A 143 -33.79 -23.89 -20.76
N VAL A 144 -32.76 -23.43 -20.04
CA VAL A 144 -32.25 -22.04 -20.18
C VAL A 144 -31.78 -21.78 -21.61
N GLU A 145 -30.97 -22.68 -22.17
CA GLU A 145 -30.49 -22.55 -23.54
C GLU A 145 -31.63 -22.55 -24.57
N LYS A 146 -32.60 -23.44 -24.42
CA LYS A 146 -33.83 -23.47 -25.25
C LYS A 146 -34.61 -22.16 -25.12
N ALA A 147 -34.76 -21.62 -23.92
CA ALA A 147 -35.46 -20.36 -23.70
C ALA A 147 -34.79 -19.19 -24.45
N ILE A 148 -33.46 -19.12 -24.47
CA ILE A 148 -32.71 -18.11 -25.22
C ILE A 148 -32.92 -18.31 -26.73
N ARG A 149 -32.80 -19.55 -27.23
CA ARG A 149 -33.00 -19.87 -28.66
C ARG A 149 -34.41 -19.54 -29.14
N ASN A 150 -35.43 -19.78 -28.30
CA ASN A 150 -36.82 -19.44 -28.59
C ASN A 150 -37.07 -17.93 -28.71
N MET A 151 -36.17 -17.09 -28.18
CA MET A 151 -36.19 -15.64 -28.42
C MET A 151 -35.59 -15.24 -29.78
N GLY A 152 -35.18 -16.21 -30.60
CA GLY A 152 -34.52 -15.97 -31.89
C GLY A 152 -33.03 -15.61 -31.77
N ILE A 153 -32.40 -15.95 -30.64
CA ILE A 153 -31.00 -15.62 -30.33
C ILE A 153 -30.13 -16.86 -30.56
N GLN A 154 -29.01 -16.70 -31.27
CA GLN A 154 -28.03 -17.76 -31.44
C GLN A 154 -27.30 -18.03 -30.12
N VAL A 155 -27.05 -19.29 -29.77
CA VAL A 155 -26.34 -19.65 -28.54
C VAL A 155 -25.09 -20.48 -28.84
N THR A 156 -23.95 -20.02 -28.35
CA THR A 156 -22.70 -20.78 -28.26
C THR A 156 -22.44 -21.09 -26.79
N ARG A 157 -22.53 -22.37 -26.42
CA ARG A 157 -22.18 -22.81 -25.07
C ARG A 157 -20.68 -23.06 -24.98
N ILE A 158 -20.03 -22.47 -23.97
CA ILE A 158 -18.61 -22.69 -23.67
C ILE A 158 -18.53 -23.34 -22.29
N ALA A 159 -18.12 -24.61 -22.25
CA ALA A 159 -18.11 -25.40 -21.03
C ALA A 159 -17.16 -26.59 -21.13
N GLY A 160 -16.33 -26.78 -20.11
CA GLY A 160 -15.53 -27.99 -19.93
C GLY A 160 -16.20 -28.98 -18.98
N SER A 161 -15.49 -30.07 -18.69
CA SER A 161 -15.88 -31.07 -17.67
C SER A 161 -15.86 -30.51 -16.24
N ASN A 162 -15.09 -29.45 -16.00
CA ASN A 162 -14.95 -28.75 -14.74
C ASN A 162 -14.56 -27.28 -14.97
N ARG A 163 -14.52 -26.47 -13.90
CA ARG A 163 -14.19 -25.04 -13.94
C ARG A 163 -12.84 -24.71 -14.59
N TYR A 164 -11.85 -25.57 -14.41
CA TYR A 164 -10.51 -25.37 -14.97
C TYR A 164 -10.54 -25.53 -16.49
N GLN A 165 -11.20 -26.59 -16.98
CA GLN A 165 -11.35 -26.81 -18.41
C GLN A 165 -12.28 -25.77 -19.06
N THR A 166 -13.36 -25.33 -18.39
CA THR A 166 -14.17 -24.20 -18.86
C THR A 166 -13.30 -22.95 -19.03
N SER A 167 -12.43 -22.63 -18.08
CA SER A 167 -11.54 -21.47 -18.17
C SER A 167 -10.56 -21.56 -19.35
N VAL A 168 -10.03 -22.75 -19.66
CA VAL A 168 -9.20 -22.99 -20.85
C VAL A 168 -9.98 -22.75 -22.14
N MET A 169 -11.22 -23.24 -22.22
CA MET A 169 -12.07 -23.03 -23.39
C MET A 169 -12.41 -21.55 -23.58
N VAL A 170 -12.74 -20.82 -22.51
CA VAL A 170 -12.96 -19.37 -22.56
C VAL A 170 -11.68 -18.64 -22.98
N ALA A 171 -10.53 -19.01 -22.41
CA ALA A 171 -9.22 -18.46 -22.76
C ALA A 171 -8.89 -18.62 -24.25
N ALA A 172 -9.29 -19.72 -24.89
CA ALA A 172 -9.07 -19.94 -26.32
C ALA A 172 -9.82 -18.91 -27.20
N TYR A 173 -11.01 -18.46 -26.78
CA TYR A 173 -11.71 -17.36 -27.47
C TYR A 173 -11.02 -16.01 -27.23
N VAL A 174 -10.46 -15.77 -26.04
CA VAL A 174 -9.81 -14.51 -25.68
C VAL A 174 -8.41 -14.37 -26.29
N LYS A 175 -7.64 -15.46 -26.37
CA LYS A 175 -6.25 -15.47 -26.85
C LYS A 175 -6.08 -14.85 -28.25
N GLN A 176 -7.09 -15.01 -29.11
CA GLN A 176 -7.07 -14.48 -30.48
C GLN A 176 -6.84 -12.96 -30.56
N THR A 177 -6.97 -12.24 -29.45
CA THR A 177 -6.80 -10.79 -29.33
C THR A 177 -5.37 -10.34 -28.94
N LEU A 178 -4.44 -11.25 -28.61
CA LEU A 178 -3.16 -10.92 -27.93
C LEU A 178 -1.88 -10.92 -28.78
N GLY A 179 -1.93 -11.26 -30.08
CA GLY A 179 -0.71 -11.35 -30.89
C GLY A 179 0.28 -12.44 -30.42
N ARG A 180 1.59 -12.29 -30.75
CA ARG A 180 2.61 -13.35 -30.62
C ARG A 180 3.23 -13.56 -29.21
N SER A 181 3.08 -12.62 -28.28
CA SER A 181 3.62 -12.69 -26.90
C SER A 181 2.51 -12.53 -25.86
N GLY A 182 1.69 -13.56 -25.69
CA GLY A 182 0.54 -13.52 -24.78
C GLY A 182 0.94 -13.66 -23.30
N THR A 183 0.29 -12.88 -22.44
CA THR A 183 0.27 -13.06 -20.98
C THR A 183 -1.07 -13.67 -20.56
N ALA A 184 -1.04 -14.66 -19.66
CA ALA A 184 -2.25 -15.17 -19.01
C ALA A 184 -2.27 -14.81 -17.53
N VAL A 185 -3.48 -14.65 -16.99
CA VAL A 185 -3.71 -14.61 -15.55
C VAL A 185 -4.00 -16.03 -15.06
N LEU A 186 -3.35 -16.45 -13.98
CA LEU A 186 -3.69 -17.67 -13.25
C LEU A 186 -4.27 -17.27 -11.88
N ALA A 187 -5.46 -17.77 -11.57
CA ALA A 187 -6.12 -17.55 -10.29
C ALA A 187 -6.63 -18.88 -9.71
N PRO A 188 -6.79 -18.98 -8.38
CA PRO A 188 -7.39 -20.16 -7.76
C PRO A 188 -8.82 -20.36 -8.25
N GLY A 189 -9.19 -21.60 -8.57
CA GLY A 189 -10.58 -21.98 -8.81
C GLY A 189 -11.34 -22.34 -7.53
N THR A 190 -10.68 -22.29 -6.36
CA THR A 190 -11.27 -22.61 -5.05
C THR A 190 -11.84 -21.39 -4.33
N ASN A 191 -11.47 -20.18 -4.77
CA ASN A 191 -12.06 -18.93 -4.31
C ASN A 191 -12.39 -18.04 -5.53
N PHE A 192 -13.26 -17.03 -5.33
CA PHE A 192 -13.67 -16.15 -6.41
C PHE A 192 -12.95 -14.80 -6.40
N TYR A 193 -12.53 -14.32 -5.22
CA TYR A 193 -12.11 -12.94 -5.03
C TYR A 193 -10.76 -12.62 -5.67
N ASP A 194 -9.85 -13.60 -5.81
CA ASP A 194 -8.56 -13.38 -6.46
C ASP A 194 -8.74 -13.18 -7.98
N ALA A 195 -9.56 -14.03 -8.61
CA ALA A 195 -9.93 -13.86 -10.02
C ALA A 195 -10.76 -12.58 -10.24
N LEU A 196 -11.70 -12.28 -9.34
CA LEU A 196 -12.53 -11.07 -9.39
C LEU A 196 -11.68 -9.80 -9.33
N SER A 197 -10.63 -9.80 -8.50
CA SER A 197 -9.73 -8.65 -8.29
C SER A 197 -9.03 -8.15 -9.53
N ILE A 198 -8.73 -9.05 -10.47
CA ILE A 198 -7.97 -8.75 -11.69
C ILE A 198 -8.83 -8.75 -12.94
N ALA A 199 -10.06 -9.27 -12.90
CA ALA A 199 -10.79 -9.62 -14.11
C ALA A 199 -11.13 -8.43 -15.04
N SER A 200 -11.46 -7.25 -14.52
CA SER A 200 -11.66 -6.05 -15.36
C SER A 200 -10.34 -5.55 -15.98
N ILE A 201 -9.25 -5.60 -15.22
CA ILE A 201 -7.91 -5.23 -15.71
C ILE A 201 -7.41 -6.24 -16.75
N ALA A 202 -7.59 -7.54 -16.49
CA ALA A 202 -7.28 -8.61 -17.43
C ALA A 202 -8.02 -8.40 -18.75
N ALA A 203 -9.30 -8.00 -18.70
CA ALA A 203 -10.05 -7.63 -19.89
C ALA A 203 -9.43 -6.44 -20.64
N VAL A 204 -9.09 -5.34 -19.95
CA VAL A 204 -8.43 -4.16 -20.56
C VAL A 204 -7.08 -4.53 -21.19
N LYS A 205 -6.31 -5.41 -20.55
CA LYS A 205 -5.01 -5.90 -21.01
C LYS A 205 -5.11 -7.00 -22.07
N GLY A 206 -6.30 -7.55 -22.30
CA GLY A 206 -6.55 -8.70 -23.16
C GLY A 206 -6.11 -10.06 -22.58
N TYR A 207 -5.72 -10.11 -21.30
CA TYR A 207 -5.22 -11.32 -20.65
C TYR A 207 -6.37 -12.31 -20.41
N PRO A 208 -6.32 -13.55 -20.93
CA PRO A 208 -7.23 -14.58 -20.50
C PRO A 208 -6.99 -14.95 -19.04
N ILE A 209 -8.06 -15.33 -18.35
CA ILE A 209 -8.02 -15.79 -16.97
C ILE A 209 -8.20 -17.31 -16.97
N LEU A 210 -7.19 -18.01 -16.46
CA LEU A 210 -7.19 -19.44 -16.25
C LEU A 210 -7.36 -19.73 -14.76
N LEU A 211 -8.20 -20.70 -14.45
CA LEU A 211 -8.39 -21.16 -13.08
C LEU A 211 -7.54 -22.41 -12.84
N ALA A 212 -6.92 -22.49 -11.67
CA ALA A 212 -6.15 -23.65 -11.24
C ALA A 212 -6.60 -24.15 -9.86
N PRO A 213 -6.48 -25.47 -9.60
CA PRO A 213 -6.53 -25.99 -8.23
C PRO A 213 -5.31 -25.52 -7.42
N SER A 214 -5.36 -25.66 -6.10
CA SER A 214 -4.35 -25.09 -5.20
C SER A 214 -3.02 -25.83 -5.17
N THR A 215 -3.02 -27.15 -5.43
CA THR A 215 -1.84 -28.00 -5.20
C THR A 215 -1.27 -28.66 -6.45
N ASP A 216 -2.08 -28.95 -7.47
CA ASP A 216 -1.60 -29.67 -8.67
C ASP A 216 -2.16 -29.13 -9.98
N LEU A 217 -1.28 -28.60 -10.83
CA LEU A 217 -1.65 -28.12 -12.16
C LEU A 217 -1.89 -29.32 -13.08
N THR A 218 -3.15 -29.55 -13.49
CA THR A 218 -3.47 -30.67 -14.38
C THR A 218 -2.62 -30.62 -15.66
N SER A 219 -2.25 -31.79 -16.18
CA SER A 219 -1.40 -31.90 -17.39
C SER A 219 -1.97 -31.13 -18.58
N GLU A 220 -3.30 -31.10 -18.73
CA GLU A 220 -4.01 -30.33 -19.77
C GLU A 220 -3.79 -28.82 -19.59
N LEU A 221 -3.99 -28.29 -18.37
CA LEU A 221 -3.84 -26.88 -18.09
C LEU A 221 -2.38 -26.43 -18.22
N LYS A 222 -1.44 -27.23 -17.71
CA LYS A 222 0.01 -26.98 -17.86
C LYS A 222 0.42 -26.92 -19.32
N THR A 223 0.01 -27.90 -20.11
CA THR A 223 0.31 -27.97 -21.56
C THR A 223 -0.29 -26.78 -22.28
N TYR A 224 -1.54 -26.43 -21.98
CA TYR A 224 -2.19 -25.27 -22.56
C TYR A 224 -1.43 -23.98 -22.23
N ILE A 225 -1.06 -23.75 -20.97
CA ILE A 225 -0.33 -22.54 -20.56
C ILE A 225 1.00 -22.42 -21.31
N ASN A 226 1.83 -23.46 -21.26
CA ASN A 226 3.18 -23.44 -21.83
C ASN A 226 3.18 -23.32 -23.36
N ASN A 227 2.17 -23.85 -24.05
CA ASN A 227 2.07 -23.76 -25.51
C ASN A 227 1.48 -22.42 -25.99
N ASN A 228 0.81 -21.67 -25.12
CA ASN A 228 0.00 -20.52 -25.54
C ASN A 228 0.46 -19.18 -24.97
N PHE A 229 1.25 -19.17 -23.89
CA PHE A 229 1.66 -17.94 -23.22
C PHE A 229 3.15 -17.96 -22.90
N THR A 230 3.73 -16.76 -22.92
CA THR A 230 5.15 -16.54 -22.60
C THR A 230 5.36 -15.95 -21.21
N GLN A 231 4.28 -15.43 -20.61
CA GLN A 231 4.27 -14.81 -19.29
C GLN A 231 3.00 -15.21 -18.54
N THR A 232 3.09 -15.32 -17.22
CA THR A 232 1.94 -15.59 -16.35
C THR A 232 1.91 -14.62 -15.18
N VAL A 233 0.72 -14.13 -14.85
CA VAL A 233 0.46 -13.36 -13.63
C VAL A 233 -0.40 -14.22 -12.72
N VAL A 234 0.16 -14.64 -11.59
CA VAL A 234 -0.55 -15.38 -10.56
C VAL A 234 -1.18 -14.40 -9.58
N VAL A 235 -2.50 -14.45 -9.40
CA VAL A 235 -3.20 -13.62 -8.41
C VAL A 235 -3.71 -14.53 -7.29
N GLY A 236 -3.25 -14.27 -6.07
CA GLY A 236 -3.49 -15.12 -4.90
C GLY A 236 -2.20 -15.54 -4.19
N ASP A 237 -2.33 -15.87 -2.91
CA ASP A 237 -1.21 -16.26 -2.05
C ASP A 237 -0.70 -17.68 -2.36
N ARG A 238 0.27 -18.15 -1.54
CA ARG A 238 0.88 -19.48 -1.67
C ARG A 238 -0.04 -20.63 -1.25
N LEU A 239 -1.09 -20.37 -0.48
CA LEU A 239 -2.10 -21.37 -0.11
C LEU A 239 -3.13 -21.54 -1.22
N ALA A 240 -3.45 -20.44 -1.92
CA ALA A 240 -4.33 -20.41 -3.06
C ALA A 240 -3.69 -21.05 -4.30
N ILE A 241 -2.42 -20.73 -4.59
CA ILE A 241 -1.62 -21.33 -5.67
C ILE A 241 -0.21 -21.57 -5.14
N SER A 242 0.17 -22.85 -4.97
CA SER A 242 1.47 -23.25 -4.39
C SER A 242 2.68 -22.75 -5.18
N ASP A 243 3.84 -22.67 -4.51
CA ASP A 243 5.12 -22.35 -5.18
C ASP A 243 5.52 -23.47 -6.16
N THR A 244 5.06 -24.71 -5.95
CA THR A 244 5.22 -25.82 -6.90
C THR A 244 4.48 -25.54 -8.21
N ILE A 245 3.25 -25.03 -8.18
CA ILE A 245 2.53 -24.62 -9.39
C ILE A 245 3.24 -23.41 -10.00
N PHE A 246 3.60 -22.42 -9.18
CA PHE A 246 4.26 -21.20 -9.64
C PHE A 246 5.51 -21.47 -10.47
N GLY A 247 6.40 -22.36 -9.99
CA GLY A 247 7.64 -22.72 -10.69
C GLY A 247 7.44 -23.46 -12.03
N GLN A 248 6.23 -23.91 -12.36
CA GLN A 248 5.92 -24.61 -13.61
C GLN A 248 5.41 -23.68 -14.72
N LEU A 249 5.21 -22.39 -14.41
CA LEU A 249 4.60 -21.41 -15.31
C LEU A 249 5.65 -20.64 -16.10
N PRO A 250 5.32 -20.14 -17.30
CA PRO A 250 6.23 -19.33 -18.11
C PRO A 250 6.36 -17.92 -17.50
N SER A 251 7.60 -17.53 -17.19
CA SER A 251 7.99 -16.22 -16.61
C SER A 251 6.96 -15.66 -15.62
N PRO A 252 6.71 -16.36 -14.49
CA PRO A 252 5.61 -16.03 -13.61
C PRO A 252 5.92 -14.84 -12.69
N SER A 253 4.91 -14.03 -12.45
CA SER A 253 4.87 -13.01 -11.39
C SER A 253 3.70 -13.29 -10.46
N ARG A 254 3.78 -12.87 -9.19
CA ARG A 254 2.70 -13.07 -8.21
C ARG A 254 2.23 -11.75 -7.63
N ILE A 255 0.92 -11.58 -7.50
CA ILE A 255 0.28 -10.47 -6.79
C ILE A 255 -0.62 -11.05 -5.69
N ASN A 256 -0.35 -10.70 -4.44
CA ASN A 256 -1.14 -11.13 -3.28
C ASN A 256 -1.04 -10.14 -2.10
N GLY A 257 -2.08 -10.12 -1.26
CA GLY A 257 -2.15 -9.41 0.01
C GLY A 257 -2.42 -10.35 1.18
N LYS A 258 -2.54 -9.78 2.41
CA LYS A 258 -2.92 -10.53 3.62
C LYS A 258 -4.35 -11.07 3.56
N ASP A 259 -5.19 -10.42 2.78
CA ASP A 259 -6.60 -10.74 2.58
C ASP A 259 -7.03 -10.34 1.15
N ARG A 260 -8.30 -10.61 0.83
CA ARG A 260 -8.88 -10.33 -0.50
C ARG A 260 -8.91 -8.84 -0.86
N TYR A 261 -9.00 -7.95 0.13
CA TYR A 261 -9.07 -6.51 -0.08
C TYR A 261 -7.68 -5.95 -0.39
N GLU A 262 -6.65 -6.40 0.34
CA GLU A 262 -5.27 -6.04 0.04
C GLU A 262 -4.78 -6.64 -1.28
N THR A 263 -5.15 -7.89 -1.61
CA THR A 263 -4.87 -8.46 -2.94
C THR A 263 -5.47 -7.60 -4.04
N ASN A 264 -6.74 -7.21 -3.90
CA ASN A 264 -7.41 -6.33 -4.87
C ASN A 264 -6.70 -4.96 -4.99
N LEU A 265 -6.36 -4.33 -3.87
CA LEU A 265 -5.65 -3.05 -3.88
C LEU A 265 -4.29 -3.15 -4.56
N LYS A 266 -3.51 -4.21 -4.28
CA LYS A 266 -2.21 -4.45 -4.93
C LYS A 266 -2.33 -4.70 -6.43
N VAL A 267 -3.38 -5.41 -6.85
CA VAL A 267 -3.70 -5.58 -8.27
C VAL A 267 -3.98 -4.22 -8.93
N ILE A 268 -4.83 -3.39 -8.33
CA ILE A 268 -5.13 -2.04 -8.83
C ILE A 268 -3.87 -1.17 -8.87
N GLN A 269 -3.03 -1.23 -7.84
CA GLN A 269 -1.77 -0.49 -7.77
C GLN A 269 -0.77 -0.91 -8.85
N THR A 270 -0.65 -2.22 -9.09
CA THR A 270 0.25 -2.79 -10.11
C THR A 270 -0.10 -2.30 -11.52
N TYR A 271 -1.40 -2.12 -11.80
CA TYR A 271 -1.90 -1.76 -13.13
C TYR A 271 -2.55 -0.38 -13.16
N ALA A 272 -2.13 0.53 -12.27
CA ALA A 272 -2.72 1.85 -12.17
C ALA A 272 -2.51 2.72 -13.43
N ASP A 273 -1.51 2.40 -14.25
CA ASP A 273 -1.17 3.09 -15.50
C ASP A 273 -2.21 2.87 -16.61
N VAL A 274 -2.95 1.75 -16.58
CA VAL A 274 -4.00 1.45 -17.57
C VAL A 274 -5.40 1.82 -17.09
N LEU A 275 -5.52 2.35 -15.88
CA LEU A 275 -6.79 2.66 -15.23
C LEU A 275 -7.09 4.17 -15.22
N ASN A 276 -8.35 4.50 -15.43
CA ASN A 276 -8.90 5.84 -15.23
C ASN A 276 -9.58 5.91 -13.85
N PHE A 277 -9.03 6.76 -12.97
CA PHE A 277 -9.53 6.96 -11.62
C PHE A 277 -10.61 8.05 -11.50
N ASP A 278 -11.02 8.72 -12.59
CA ASP A 278 -12.15 9.66 -12.55
C ASP A 278 -13.41 8.98 -12.00
N ASN A 279 -13.63 7.72 -12.38
CA ASN A 279 -14.73 6.90 -11.89
C ASN A 279 -14.16 5.61 -11.29
N CYS A 280 -14.64 5.24 -10.11
CA CYS A 280 -14.31 3.99 -9.46
C CYS A 280 -15.59 3.21 -9.15
N TYR A 281 -15.49 1.89 -9.16
CA TYR A 281 -16.60 1.03 -8.76
C TYR A 281 -16.28 0.32 -7.46
N LEU A 282 -17.29 0.09 -6.63
CA LEU A 282 -17.19 -0.77 -5.46
C LEU A 282 -17.92 -2.08 -5.71
N ALA A 283 -17.31 -3.17 -5.31
CA ALA A 283 -17.89 -4.49 -5.29
C ALA A 283 -17.67 -5.14 -3.92
N THR A 284 -18.63 -5.93 -3.45
CA THR A 284 -18.43 -6.68 -2.20
C THR A 284 -17.45 -7.84 -2.42
N GLY A 285 -16.53 -8.02 -1.48
CA GLY A 285 -15.64 -9.17 -1.45
C GLY A 285 -16.33 -10.44 -0.91
N GLU A 286 -17.58 -10.36 -0.44
CA GLU A 286 -18.27 -11.47 0.25
C GLU A 286 -19.15 -12.31 -0.69
N VAL A 287 -19.68 -11.71 -1.76
CA VAL A 287 -20.47 -12.39 -2.80
C VAL A 287 -20.04 -11.92 -4.19
N TYR A 288 -20.19 -12.77 -5.20
CA TYR A 288 -19.59 -12.53 -6.52
C TYR A 288 -20.55 -12.00 -7.59
N ALA A 289 -21.86 -12.28 -7.48
CA ALA A 289 -22.78 -12.16 -8.61
C ALA A 289 -22.94 -10.71 -9.11
N ASP A 290 -23.19 -9.77 -8.20
CA ASP A 290 -23.34 -8.35 -8.54
C ASP A 290 -22.01 -7.80 -9.09
N ALA A 291 -20.90 -8.11 -8.40
CA ALA A 291 -19.55 -7.70 -8.80
C ALA A 291 -19.21 -8.18 -10.22
N LEU A 292 -19.44 -9.46 -10.50
CA LEU A 292 -19.18 -10.10 -11.79
C LEU A 292 -19.85 -9.36 -12.95
N SER A 293 -21.14 -9.02 -12.80
CA SER A 293 -21.89 -8.33 -13.86
C SER A 293 -21.36 -6.91 -14.12
N GLY A 294 -20.75 -6.27 -13.11
CA GLY A 294 -20.13 -4.95 -13.20
C GLY A 294 -18.74 -4.92 -13.83
N LEU A 295 -18.00 -6.04 -13.84
CA LEU A 295 -16.62 -6.05 -14.32
C LEU A 295 -16.44 -5.69 -15.80
N PRO A 296 -17.29 -6.15 -16.75
CA PRO A 296 -17.15 -5.73 -18.14
C PRO A 296 -17.44 -4.23 -18.34
N LEU A 297 -18.37 -3.65 -17.56
CA LEU A 297 -18.62 -2.21 -17.56
C LEU A 297 -17.39 -1.46 -17.04
N ALA A 298 -16.82 -1.92 -15.92
CA ALA A 298 -15.61 -1.32 -15.38
C ALA A 298 -14.45 -1.38 -16.38
N ALA A 299 -14.27 -2.52 -17.08
CA ALA A 299 -13.29 -2.65 -18.14
C ALA A 299 -13.53 -1.68 -19.31
N LEU A 300 -14.78 -1.53 -19.78
CA LEU A 300 -15.15 -0.55 -20.82
C LEU A 300 -14.81 0.89 -20.43
N LYS A 301 -15.00 1.24 -19.16
CA LYS A 301 -14.66 2.56 -18.62
C LYS A 301 -13.19 2.68 -18.21
N LYS A 302 -12.42 1.59 -18.28
CA LYS A 302 -11.08 1.43 -17.68
C LYS A 302 -11.04 1.86 -16.21
N ALA A 303 -12.14 1.71 -15.50
CA ALA A 303 -12.27 2.13 -14.12
C ALA A 303 -11.82 1.00 -13.17
N PRO A 304 -11.13 1.32 -12.05
CA PRO A 304 -10.84 0.33 -11.03
C PRO A 304 -12.12 -0.19 -10.36
N VAL A 305 -12.08 -1.44 -9.92
CA VAL A 305 -13.13 -2.04 -9.08
C VAL A 305 -12.50 -2.41 -7.74
N PHE A 306 -12.83 -1.64 -6.71
CA PHE A 306 -12.37 -1.88 -5.35
C PHE A 306 -13.26 -2.90 -4.66
N LEU A 307 -12.66 -3.95 -4.11
CA LEU A 307 -13.35 -4.89 -3.25
C LEU A 307 -13.44 -4.32 -1.83
N VAL A 308 -14.65 -4.32 -1.27
CA VAL A 308 -14.93 -3.85 0.09
C VAL A 308 -15.69 -4.91 0.88
N GLY A 309 -15.52 -4.92 2.20
CA GLY A 309 -16.32 -5.75 3.11
C GLY A 309 -17.53 -4.98 3.63
N ARG A 310 -17.98 -5.32 4.83
CA ARG A 310 -18.93 -4.49 5.61
C ARG A 310 -18.37 -3.11 5.99
N THR A 311 -17.05 -2.97 5.96
CA THR A 311 -16.30 -1.73 6.13
C THR A 311 -15.27 -1.61 5.00
N VAL A 312 -14.78 -0.38 4.77
CA VAL A 312 -13.65 -0.13 3.87
C VAL A 312 -12.36 -0.15 4.69
N ASP A 313 -11.36 -0.90 4.23
CA ASP A 313 -10.02 -0.86 4.81
C ASP A 313 -9.42 0.56 4.66
N GLY A 314 -8.79 1.08 5.71
CA GLY A 314 -8.24 2.43 5.71
C GLY A 314 -7.25 2.69 4.58
N THR A 315 -6.41 1.71 4.23
CA THR A 315 -5.46 1.81 3.11
C THR A 315 -6.18 1.92 1.77
N THR A 316 -7.28 1.20 1.62
CA THR A 316 -8.12 1.25 0.41
C THR A 316 -8.83 2.59 0.30
N ALA A 317 -9.43 3.06 1.39
CA ALA A 317 -10.07 4.38 1.45
C ALA A 317 -9.06 5.49 1.12
N ASP A 318 -7.89 5.49 1.78
CA ASP A 318 -6.81 6.44 1.52
C ASP A 318 -6.37 6.40 0.05
N TYR A 319 -6.26 5.21 -0.55
CA TYR A 319 -5.86 5.10 -1.95
C TYR A 319 -6.91 5.69 -2.90
N ILE A 320 -8.20 5.43 -2.66
CA ILE A 320 -9.31 6.03 -3.43
C ILE A 320 -9.24 7.56 -3.32
N ILE A 321 -9.13 8.10 -2.11
CA ILE A 321 -9.13 9.56 -1.86
C ILE A 321 -7.92 10.21 -2.54
N ASN A 322 -6.71 9.65 -2.37
CA ASN A 322 -5.48 10.20 -2.94
C ASN A 322 -5.40 10.12 -4.47
N ARG A 323 -6.33 9.40 -5.13
CA ARG A 323 -6.45 9.33 -6.58
C ARG A 323 -7.36 10.43 -7.17
N ASN A 324 -7.91 11.32 -6.33
CA ASN A 324 -8.84 12.38 -6.74
C ASN A 324 -10.03 11.84 -7.56
N VAL A 325 -10.59 10.74 -7.08
CA VAL A 325 -11.75 10.09 -7.71
C VAL A 325 -12.93 11.04 -7.69
N LYS A 326 -13.60 11.23 -8.84
CA LYS A 326 -14.76 12.13 -8.95
C LYS A 326 -16.06 11.43 -8.64
N LYS A 327 -16.16 10.16 -9.02
CA LYS A 327 -17.38 9.36 -8.85
C LYS A 327 -17.12 7.95 -8.37
N ILE A 328 -17.90 7.49 -7.40
CA ILE A 328 -17.88 6.12 -6.88
C ILE A 328 -19.25 5.49 -7.08
N ILE A 329 -19.30 4.31 -7.72
CA ILE A 329 -20.55 3.59 -7.94
C ILE A 329 -20.49 2.19 -7.32
N ALA A 330 -21.40 1.87 -6.41
CA ALA A 330 -21.55 0.53 -5.85
C ALA A 330 -22.29 -0.41 -6.82
N PHE A 331 -21.74 -1.60 -7.04
CA PHE A 331 -22.45 -2.72 -7.68
C PHE A 331 -23.17 -3.56 -6.63
N GLY A 332 -24.50 -3.61 -6.72
CA GLY A 332 -25.34 -4.37 -5.80
C GLY A 332 -26.04 -3.51 -4.75
N GLY A 333 -27.02 -4.12 -4.09
CA GLY A 333 -27.88 -3.45 -3.08
C GLY A 333 -27.15 -3.11 -1.78
N THR A 334 -27.87 -2.47 -0.86
CA THR A 334 -27.35 -2.04 0.46
C THR A 334 -26.89 -3.22 1.32
N ALA A 335 -27.47 -4.41 1.13
CA ALA A 335 -27.03 -5.64 1.77
C ALA A 335 -25.65 -6.13 1.29
N ALA A 336 -25.26 -5.80 0.05
CA ALA A 336 -23.94 -6.13 -0.49
C ALA A 336 -22.90 -5.08 -0.08
N ILE A 337 -23.26 -3.79 -0.20
CA ILE A 337 -22.41 -2.65 0.14
C ILE A 337 -23.31 -1.63 0.82
N SER A 338 -23.13 -1.35 2.12
CA SER A 338 -23.99 -0.42 2.86
C SER A 338 -23.85 1.02 2.39
N ASP A 339 -24.88 1.85 2.58
CA ASP A 339 -24.81 3.27 2.23
C ASP A 339 -23.79 4.03 3.08
N HIS A 340 -23.56 3.59 4.32
CA HIS A 340 -22.50 4.13 5.18
C HIS A 340 -21.09 4.02 4.56
N ILE A 341 -20.82 2.98 3.75
CA ILE A 341 -19.54 2.88 3.01
C ILE A 341 -19.42 4.01 1.98
N LEU A 342 -20.48 4.24 1.20
CA LEU A 342 -20.50 5.29 0.18
C LEU A 342 -20.43 6.67 0.82
N GLN A 343 -21.23 6.92 1.86
CA GLN A 343 -21.23 8.17 2.63
C GLN A 343 -19.85 8.43 3.24
N GLY A 344 -19.25 7.44 3.89
CA GLY A 344 -17.92 7.57 4.49
C GLY A 344 -16.84 7.91 3.46
N LEU A 345 -16.90 7.34 2.25
CA LEU A 345 -15.97 7.68 1.17
C LEU A 345 -16.23 9.07 0.57
N ARG A 346 -17.50 9.47 0.42
CA ARG A 346 -17.90 10.82 -0.02
C ARG A 346 -17.39 11.88 0.94
N GLU A 347 -17.65 11.71 2.23
CA GLU A 347 -17.20 12.60 3.29
C GLU A 347 -15.68 12.63 3.40
N SER A 348 -15.02 11.47 3.28
CA SER A 348 -13.55 11.40 3.33
C SER A 348 -12.87 12.05 2.12
N GLY A 349 -13.54 12.09 0.96
CA GLY A 349 -13.08 12.83 -0.22
C GLY A 349 -13.27 14.35 -0.13
N SER A 350 -14.16 14.81 0.76
CA SER A 350 -14.35 16.24 1.07
C SER A 350 -13.26 16.81 1.96
N ASN A 351 -12.54 15.96 2.70
CA ASN A 351 -11.95 16.37 3.97
C ASN A 351 -10.42 16.41 3.92
N THR A 352 -9.90 17.62 3.73
CA THR A 352 -8.50 17.98 3.99
C THR A 352 -8.15 17.97 5.48
N ASP A 353 -9.07 17.55 6.36
CA ASP A 353 -8.96 17.77 7.81
C ASP A 353 -9.30 16.54 8.69
N ARG A 354 -8.71 15.38 8.40
CA ARG A 354 -8.68 14.22 9.33
C ARG A 354 -7.26 13.94 9.83
N ARG A 355 -7.13 13.57 11.12
CA ARG A 355 -5.87 13.12 11.72
C ARG A 355 -5.20 12.02 10.88
N PRO A 356 -3.85 12.02 10.74
CA PRO A 356 -3.16 11.03 9.92
C PRO A 356 -3.29 9.60 10.46
N SER A 357 -2.93 8.61 9.64
CA SER A 357 -2.74 7.23 10.09
C SER A 357 -1.39 7.05 10.81
N ALA A 358 -1.26 5.99 11.62
CA ALA A 358 0.01 5.66 12.27
C ALA A 358 1.07 5.30 11.22
N PRO A 359 2.30 5.85 11.29
CA PRO A 359 3.39 5.45 10.41
C PRO A 359 3.66 3.94 10.49
N ALA A 360 3.75 3.29 9.33
CA ALA A 360 4.05 1.85 9.21
C ALA A 360 5.52 1.62 8.83
N ASN A 361 6.01 0.39 9.10
CA ASN A 361 7.37 -0.05 8.79
C ASN A 361 8.46 0.86 9.37
N LEU A 362 8.31 1.30 10.62
CA LEU A 362 9.41 1.97 11.32
C LEU A 362 10.58 1.01 11.46
N GLN A 363 11.74 1.41 10.96
CA GLN A 363 13.02 0.71 11.09
C GLN A 363 14.01 1.62 11.80
N ALA A 364 14.86 1.02 12.64
CA ALA A 364 15.98 1.68 13.30
C ALA A 364 17.25 0.90 12.96
N VAL A 365 18.30 1.61 12.53
CA VAL A 365 19.58 1.03 12.12
C VAL A 365 20.68 1.90 12.70
N ALA A 366 21.54 1.33 13.55
CA ALA A 366 22.74 2.00 14.03
C ALA A 366 23.62 2.39 12.84
N ARG A 367 24.20 3.59 12.91
CA ARG A 367 25.14 4.11 11.91
C ARG A 367 26.55 4.20 12.45
N ASP A 368 26.68 4.40 13.75
CA ASP A 368 27.94 4.53 14.48
C ASP A 368 27.73 4.28 15.98
N SER A 369 28.74 4.59 16.81
CA SER A 369 28.70 4.53 18.28
C SER A 369 27.74 5.56 18.91
N ASP A 370 27.41 6.65 18.23
CA ASP A 370 26.54 7.70 18.77
C ASP A 370 25.33 8.04 17.88
N GLU A 371 25.10 7.32 16.79
CA GLU A 371 24.03 7.61 15.82
C GLU A 371 23.12 6.42 15.47
N ILE A 372 21.81 6.66 15.43
CA ILE A 372 20.80 5.73 14.91
C ILE A 372 19.95 6.40 13.83
N LYS A 373 19.87 5.77 12.65
CA LYS A 373 19.00 6.20 11.55
C LYS A 373 17.63 5.51 11.62
N LEU A 374 16.58 6.32 11.59
CA LEU A 374 15.18 5.91 11.50
C LEU A 374 14.61 6.13 10.10
N THR A 375 13.84 5.16 9.61
CA THR A 375 13.07 5.26 8.35
C THR A 375 11.67 4.67 8.52
N TRP A 376 10.69 5.18 7.77
CA TRP A 376 9.30 4.68 7.78
C TRP A 376 8.57 4.97 6.46
N ASN A 377 7.41 4.34 6.27
CA ASN A 377 6.57 4.58 5.09
C ASN A 377 5.93 5.97 5.11
N ARG A 378 5.71 6.56 3.92
CA ARG A 378 4.96 7.83 3.80
C ARG A 378 3.52 7.67 4.34
N VAL A 379 3.10 8.59 5.19
CA VAL A 379 1.69 8.83 5.55
C VAL A 379 1.15 9.95 4.66
N SER A 380 0.04 9.70 3.97
CA SER A 380 -0.40 10.46 2.81
C SER A 380 -0.87 11.88 3.10
N ASN A 381 -1.56 12.08 4.23
CA ASN A 381 -2.09 13.35 4.73
C ASN A 381 -1.26 13.95 5.88
N ALA A 382 -0.05 13.42 6.12
CA ALA A 382 0.87 13.95 7.12
C ALA A 382 1.68 15.11 6.55
N THR A 383 1.71 16.23 7.27
CA THR A 383 2.57 17.38 6.96
C THR A 383 3.93 17.28 7.66
N GLU A 384 3.96 16.63 8.82
CA GLU A 384 5.18 16.36 9.58
C GLU A 384 5.05 15.08 10.42
N TYR A 385 6.17 14.61 10.97
CA TYR A 385 6.27 13.46 11.86
C TYR A 385 6.95 13.87 13.16
N TYR A 386 6.50 13.29 14.28
CA TYR A 386 7.09 13.45 15.60
C TYR A 386 7.77 12.15 16.01
N ILE A 387 9.03 12.25 16.45
CA ILE A 387 9.90 11.12 16.77
C ILE A 387 10.06 11.06 18.28
N TYR A 388 9.89 9.85 18.80
CA TYR A 388 9.95 9.56 20.23
C TYR A 388 10.99 8.48 20.51
N ARG A 389 11.77 8.68 21.57
CA ARG A 389 12.82 7.76 22.05
C ARG A 389 12.55 7.33 23.48
N ALA A 390 12.96 6.13 23.84
CA ALA A 390 13.04 5.62 25.20
C ALA A 390 14.30 4.76 25.38
N GLU A 391 14.85 4.73 26.59
CA GLU A 391 15.96 3.84 27.00
C GLU A 391 15.46 2.46 27.47
N SER A 392 14.14 2.30 27.59
CA SER A 392 13.52 1.02 27.91
C SER A 392 12.37 0.68 26.97
N SER A 393 12.12 -0.61 26.78
CA SER A 393 11.06 -1.05 25.87
C SER A 393 9.65 -0.58 26.28
N SER A 394 9.41 -0.41 27.59
CA SER A 394 8.16 0.07 28.18
C SER A 394 8.06 1.59 28.29
N GLY A 395 9.16 2.31 28.10
CA GLY A 395 9.23 3.77 28.25
C GLY A 395 9.78 4.21 29.61
N PRO A 396 9.66 5.50 29.95
CA PRO A 396 8.89 6.54 29.25
C PRO A 396 9.45 6.89 27.87
N TYR A 397 8.57 7.29 26.95
CA TYR A 397 8.95 7.77 25.61
C TYR A 397 8.90 9.29 25.57
N GLU A 398 10.00 9.91 25.18
CA GLU A 398 10.14 11.37 25.07
C GLU A 398 10.28 11.80 23.63
N ARG A 399 9.73 12.97 23.28
CA ARG A 399 9.82 13.50 21.91
C ARG A 399 11.19 14.13 21.69
N ILE A 400 12.01 13.52 20.84
CA ILE A 400 13.36 13.98 20.52
C ILE A 400 13.43 14.90 19.31
N GLY A 401 12.42 14.88 18.44
CA GLY A 401 12.46 15.69 17.23
C GLY A 401 11.20 15.64 16.37
N LYS A 402 11.25 16.40 15.27
CA LYS A 402 10.25 16.41 14.22
C LYS A 402 10.88 16.56 12.84
N THR A 403 10.21 16.06 11.80
CA THR A 403 10.68 16.17 10.42
C THR A 403 9.51 16.08 9.43
N SER A 404 9.63 16.73 8.28
CA SER A 404 8.74 16.51 7.12
C SER A 404 9.23 15.39 6.20
N SER A 405 10.47 14.92 6.41
CA SER A 405 11.06 13.80 5.68
C SER A 405 10.60 12.46 6.25
N ARG A 406 10.76 11.38 5.46
CA ARG A 406 10.43 10.00 5.86
C ARG A 406 11.57 9.31 6.61
N SER A 407 12.46 10.12 7.20
CA SER A 407 13.64 9.65 7.88
C SER A 407 14.10 10.67 8.91
N TYR A 408 14.73 10.20 9.97
CA TYR A 408 15.31 11.00 11.04
C TYR A 408 16.62 10.34 11.49
N THR A 409 17.65 11.11 11.79
CA THR A 409 18.88 10.60 12.43
C THR A 409 18.87 11.11 13.86
N ASP A 410 18.94 10.20 14.82
CA ASP A 410 19.18 10.52 16.22
C ASP A 410 20.68 10.38 16.48
N SER A 411 21.30 11.44 17.01
CA SER A 411 22.77 11.58 17.18
C SER A 411 23.09 11.95 18.63
N GLY A 412 24.34 11.80 19.06
CA GLY A 412 24.76 12.06 20.45
C GLY A 412 24.20 11.03 21.43
N LEU A 413 24.14 9.77 21.00
CA LEU A 413 23.75 8.62 21.81
C LEU A 413 24.98 8.05 22.52
N GLU A 414 24.74 7.31 23.61
CA GLU A 414 25.83 6.60 24.30
C GLU A 414 26.22 5.34 23.50
N PRO A 415 27.52 5.02 23.40
CA PRO A 415 27.99 3.80 22.75
C PRO A 415 27.53 2.51 23.43
N GLY A 416 27.28 1.47 22.64
CA GLY A 416 26.83 0.15 23.12
C GLY A 416 25.40 0.11 23.70
N GLU A 417 24.69 1.24 23.74
CA GLU A 417 23.39 1.36 24.40
C GLU A 417 22.22 1.09 23.45
N ARG A 418 21.14 0.51 23.99
CA ARG A 418 19.93 0.19 23.22
C ARG A 418 18.86 1.26 23.39
N TYR A 419 18.42 1.79 22.25
CA TYR A 419 17.34 2.78 22.20
C TYR A 419 16.10 2.25 21.48
N TYR A 420 14.93 2.64 21.98
CA TYR A 420 13.62 2.24 21.47
C TYR A 420 12.89 3.45 20.89
N TYR A 421 12.25 3.26 19.73
CA TYR A 421 11.65 4.37 18.97
C TYR A 421 10.19 4.13 18.61
N LYS A 422 9.44 5.22 18.61
CA LYS A 422 8.09 5.33 18.04
C LYS A 422 7.97 6.60 17.22
N VAL A 423 7.16 6.58 16.17
CA VAL A 423 6.89 7.75 15.34
C VAL A 423 5.39 7.92 15.19
N ARG A 424 4.90 9.16 15.21
CA ARG A 424 3.52 9.49 14.84
C ARG A 424 3.51 10.60 13.78
N ALA A 425 2.51 10.55 12.91
CA ALA A 425 2.29 11.55 11.89
C ALA A 425 1.41 12.68 12.43
N SER A 426 1.56 13.88 11.87
CA SER A 426 0.82 15.08 12.28
C SER A 426 0.35 15.89 11.07
N ASN A 427 -0.80 16.53 11.21
CA ASN A 427 -1.32 17.56 10.32
C ASN A 427 -2.16 18.59 11.11
N SER A 428 -2.85 19.50 10.42
CA SER A 428 -3.72 20.52 11.03
C SER A 428 -4.79 19.95 11.97
N SER A 429 -5.28 18.75 11.68
CA SER A 429 -6.35 18.07 12.42
C SER A 429 -5.84 17.30 13.65
N GLY A 430 -4.52 17.20 13.81
CA GLY A 430 -3.84 16.62 14.97
C GLY A 430 -2.93 15.43 14.63
N THR A 431 -2.58 14.65 15.64
CA THR A 431 -1.61 13.55 15.52
C THR A 431 -2.27 12.19 15.41
N SER A 432 -1.63 11.28 14.69
CA SER A 432 -1.99 9.87 14.65
C SER A 432 -1.60 9.10 15.92
N ASP A 433 -2.04 7.84 16.00
CA ASP A 433 -1.47 6.86 16.93
C ASP A 433 0.03 6.64 16.65
N TYR A 434 0.74 6.10 17.64
CA TYR A 434 2.15 5.72 17.47
C TYR A 434 2.29 4.54 16.50
N SER A 435 3.38 4.55 15.74
CA SER A 435 3.86 3.38 15.00
C SER A 435 4.09 2.17 15.91
N ALA A 436 4.24 0.99 15.30
CA ALA A 436 4.92 -0.12 15.96
C ALA A 436 6.32 0.33 16.42
N ARG A 437 6.78 -0.23 17.55
CA ARG A 437 8.08 0.09 18.14
C ARG A 437 9.20 -0.50 17.29
N ALA A 438 10.23 0.28 17.02
CA ALA A 438 11.52 -0.20 16.53
C ALA A 438 12.59 0.00 17.60
N TYR A 439 13.75 -0.64 17.44
CA TYR A 439 14.91 -0.44 18.31
C TYR A 439 16.19 -0.72 17.55
N ALA A 440 17.28 -0.13 18.01
CA ALA A 440 18.65 -0.46 17.59
C ALA A 440 19.58 -0.25 18.80
N THR A 441 20.71 -0.94 18.79
CA THR A 441 21.81 -0.75 19.75
C THR A 441 22.92 -0.03 18.98
N THR A 442 23.42 1.08 19.51
CA THR A 442 24.60 1.77 18.95
C THR A 442 25.80 0.84 18.94
N GLU A 443 26.78 1.11 18.08
CA GLU A 443 28.01 0.32 18.08
C GLU A 443 28.79 0.58 19.39
N ASP A 444 29.56 -0.40 19.87
CA ASP A 444 30.44 -0.18 21.02
C ASP A 444 31.56 0.79 20.61
N SER A 445 31.85 1.79 21.43
CA SER A 445 33.00 2.69 21.23
C SER A 445 34.29 2.05 21.72
N GLY A 446 34.49 0.75 21.46
CA GLY A 446 35.50 -0.10 22.13
C GLY A 446 36.79 0.66 22.46
N ASP A 447 37.26 0.53 23.72
CA ASP A 447 38.38 1.30 24.29
C ASP A 447 39.50 1.48 23.25
N PHE A 448 39.61 2.69 22.70
CA PHE A 448 40.45 2.93 21.54
C PHE A 448 41.89 3.06 22.02
N GLU A 449 42.64 1.97 21.87
CA GLU A 449 43.96 1.77 22.47
C GLU A 449 44.93 2.92 22.14
N ALA A 450 45.73 3.30 23.14
CA ALA A 450 46.80 4.27 22.91
C ALA A 450 47.92 3.63 22.09
N PRO A 451 48.63 4.41 21.25
CA PRO A 451 49.85 3.91 20.60
C PRO A 451 50.86 3.46 21.67
N ASP A 452 51.38 2.24 21.54
CA ASP A 452 52.43 1.71 22.41
C ASP A 452 53.80 1.78 21.71
N ASP A 453 54.85 1.49 22.49
CA ASP A 453 56.24 1.47 22.04
C ASP A 453 56.69 2.73 21.27
N LEU A 454 56.25 3.91 21.74
CA LEU A 454 56.77 5.18 21.23
C LEU A 454 58.27 5.30 21.50
N GLU A 455 59.03 5.44 20.42
CA GLU A 455 60.46 5.70 20.43
C GLU A 455 60.77 7.06 19.78
N ALA A 456 61.89 7.66 20.19
CA ALA A 456 62.38 8.93 19.63
C ALA A 456 63.89 8.84 19.36
N GLU A 457 64.29 9.15 18.14
CA GLU A 457 65.68 9.11 17.68
C GLU A 457 66.06 10.45 17.03
N ALA A 458 67.18 11.04 17.45
CA ALA A 458 67.74 12.19 16.77
C ALA A 458 68.36 11.74 15.44
N ILE A 459 67.91 12.34 14.34
CA ILE A 459 68.39 12.01 12.98
C ILE A 459 69.17 13.16 12.35
N GLY A 460 69.48 14.19 13.14
CA GLY A 460 70.24 15.35 12.73
C GLY A 460 70.23 16.47 13.78
N PRO A 461 70.87 17.62 13.47
CA PRO A 461 70.98 18.73 14.41
C PRO A 461 69.65 19.46 14.66
N ASP A 462 68.65 19.31 13.79
CA ASP A 462 67.39 20.04 13.84
C ASP A 462 66.16 19.15 13.62
N SER A 463 66.31 17.83 13.74
CA SER A 463 65.20 16.89 13.52
C SER A 463 65.26 15.62 14.38
N ILE A 464 64.10 15.18 14.83
CA ILE A 464 63.89 13.94 15.60
C ILE A 464 62.83 13.10 14.86
N ARG A 465 63.12 11.81 14.66
CA ARG A 465 62.15 10.82 14.17
C ARG A 465 61.48 10.14 15.36
N LEU A 466 60.16 10.01 15.26
CA LEU A 466 59.31 9.27 16.18
C LEU A 466 58.72 8.06 15.45
N THR A 467 58.65 6.92 16.13
CA THR A 467 58.01 5.68 15.66
C THR A 467 57.24 5.04 16.80
N TRP A 468 56.15 4.34 16.50
CA TRP A 468 55.29 3.65 17.48
C TRP A 468 54.60 2.46 16.79
N ASP A 469 53.99 1.58 17.58
CA ASP A 469 53.20 0.47 17.04
C ASP A 469 51.89 0.96 16.42
N GLU A 470 51.53 0.40 15.26
CA GLU A 470 50.27 0.72 14.59
C GLU A 470 49.07 0.32 15.47
N VAL A 471 48.14 1.25 15.66
CA VAL A 471 46.88 1.03 16.38
C VAL A 471 45.81 0.61 15.40
N ASP A 472 45.17 -0.53 15.66
CA ASP A 472 44.05 -1.03 14.86
C ASP A 472 42.93 0.03 14.78
N ASP A 473 42.35 0.20 13.58
CA ASP A 473 41.30 1.19 13.26
C ASP A 473 41.70 2.68 13.39
N ALA A 474 42.98 2.99 13.62
CA ALA A 474 43.49 4.37 13.57
C ALA A 474 43.61 4.90 12.13
N VAL A 475 43.07 6.10 11.90
CA VAL A 475 43.22 6.83 10.62
C VAL A 475 44.22 7.97 10.68
N ALA A 476 44.58 8.40 11.89
CA ALA A 476 45.57 9.45 12.10
C ALA A 476 46.19 9.35 13.51
N TYR A 477 47.30 10.05 13.70
CA TYR A 477 48.01 10.20 14.97
C TYR A 477 48.34 11.67 15.22
N TRP A 478 48.19 12.12 16.46
CA TRP A 478 48.49 13.47 16.93
C TRP A 478 49.75 13.48 17.79
N ILE A 479 50.74 14.28 17.40
CA ILE A 479 52.06 14.32 18.04
C ILE A 479 52.13 15.53 18.96
N TYR A 480 52.45 15.29 20.22
CA TYR A 480 52.59 16.30 21.23
C TYR A 480 54.04 16.37 21.72
N ARG A 481 54.57 17.59 21.89
CA ARG A 481 55.96 17.86 22.28
C ARG A 481 56.04 18.76 23.51
N SER A 482 57.03 18.52 24.36
CA SER A 482 57.45 19.40 25.46
C SER A 482 58.97 19.54 25.50
N GLU A 483 59.47 20.67 25.99
CA GLU A 483 60.90 20.88 26.29
C GLU A 483 61.27 20.44 27.72
N SER A 484 60.30 19.93 28.48
CA SER A 484 60.46 19.46 29.86
C SER A 484 59.79 18.10 30.03
N SER A 485 60.45 17.21 30.78
CA SER A 485 59.95 15.85 31.04
C SER A 485 58.66 15.80 31.86
N SER A 486 58.31 16.90 32.54
CA SER A 486 57.12 17.09 33.37
C SER A 486 56.33 18.36 33.01
N GLY A 487 56.70 19.06 31.94
CA GLY A 487 56.03 20.28 31.49
C GLY A 487 54.77 20.01 30.67
N GLU A 488 54.07 21.08 30.30
CA GLU A 488 52.93 21.01 29.38
C GLU A 488 53.37 20.61 27.97
N TYR A 489 52.59 19.72 27.35
CA TYR A 489 52.82 19.25 26.00
C TYR A 489 51.94 20.01 25.02
N SER A 490 52.51 20.49 23.92
CA SER A 490 51.79 21.17 22.85
C SER A 490 51.70 20.30 21.61
N LEU A 491 50.58 20.34 20.89
CA LEU A 491 50.42 19.67 19.59
C LEU A 491 51.38 20.29 18.58
N VAL A 492 52.21 19.46 17.93
CA VAL A 492 53.21 19.90 16.94
C VAL A 492 52.95 19.36 15.53
N GLY A 493 52.05 18.40 15.38
CA GLY A 493 51.65 17.90 14.07
C GLY A 493 50.77 16.65 14.15
N GLY A 494 50.39 16.15 12.97
CA GLY A 494 49.70 14.88 12.82
C GLY A 494 50.17 14.14 11.58
N THR A 495 49.90 12.83 11.56
CA THR A 495 50.31 11.91 10.48
C THR A 495 49.29 10.78 10.35
N ASN A 496 49.20 10.14 9.20
CA ASN A 496 48.44 8.90 8.98
C ASN A 496 49.36 7.68 8.82
N LEU A 497 50.61 7.81 9.26
CA LEU A 497 51.64 6.78 9.28
C LEU A 497 52.02 6.49 10.74
N ASP A 498 52.60 5.34 10.99
CA ASP A 498 53.21 4.87 12.26
C ASP A 498 54.52 5.61 12.64
N TYR A 499 54.81 6.73 11.97
CA TYR A 499 55.97 7.56 12.27
C TYR A 499 55.74 9.04 11.96
N PHE A 500 56.53 9.89 12.62
CA PHE A 500 56.55 11.34 12.41
C PHE A 500 57.97 11.89 12.49
N ILE A 501 58.29 12.90 11.68
CA ILE A 501 59.59 13.59 11.76
C ILE A 501 59.33 15.03 12.17
N ASP A 502 59.70 15.35 13.41
CA ASP A 502 59.71 16.72 13.91
C ASP A 502 60.97 17.44 13.41
N ARG A 503 60.81 18.66 12.90
CA ARG A 503 61.85 19.43 12.20
C ARG A 503 61.92 20.85 12.73
N ASN A 504 62.98 21.58 12.33
CA ASN A 504 63.24 22.95 12.77
C ASN A 504 63.49 23.06 14.28
N LEU A 505 64.10 22.01 14.85
CA LEU A 505 64.43 21.95 16.27
C LEU A 505 65.74 22.68 16.57
N ASN A 506 65.85 23.27 17.75
CA ASN A 506 67.13 23.81 18.22
C ASN A 506 68.16 22.69 18.44
N LYS A 507 69.42 22.94 18.05
CA LYS A 507 70.55 22.01 18.19
C LYS A 507 70.89 21.74 19.66
N ASN A 508 71.38 20.53 19.95
CA ASN A 508 71.81 20.10 21.29
C ASN A 508 70.73 20.34 22.37
N LYS A 509 69.46 20.09 22.04
CA LYS A 509 68.32 20.28 22.95
C LYS A 509 67.48 19.02 23.03
N THR A 510 67.07 18.67 24.25
CA THR A 510 66.20 17.52 24.51
C THR A 510 64.74 17.91 24.38
N TYR A 511 63.98 17.08 23.68
CA TYR A 511 62.52 17.20 23.56
C TYR A 511 61.85 15.89 23.99
N TYR A 512 60.68 16.02 24.59
CA TYR A 512 59.86 14.92 25.09
C TYR A 512 58.57 14.83 24.27
N TYR A 513 58.13 13.61 23.96
CA TYR A 513 57.01 13.36 23.08
C TYR A 513 55.98 12.42 23.69
N LYS A 514 54.73 12.60 23.26
CA LYS A 514 53.59 11.70 23.46
C LYS A 514 52.75 11.70 22.19
N VAL A 515 52.10 10.58 21.89
CA VAL A 515 51.25 10.43 20.71
C VAL A 515 49.86 9.98 21.14
N LYS A 516 48.83 10.42 20.41
CA LYS A 516 47.47 9.85 20.47
C LYS A 516 47.09 9.31 19.10
N ALA A 517 46.36 8.20 19.05
CA ALA A 517 45.68 7.75 17.85
C ALA A 517 44.33 8.47 17.69
N MET A 518 43.83 8.53 16.47
CA MET A 518 42.49 8.99 16.11
C MET A 518 41.81 7.97 15.22
N SER A 519 40.59 7.57 15.57
CA SER A 519 39.80 6.62 14.80
C SER A 519 39.16 7.28 13.57
N LYS A 520 38.67 6.47 12.62
CA LYS A 520 37.88 6.95 11.47
C LYS A 520 36.62 7.75 11.87
N PHE A 521 36.22 7.66 13.13
CA PHE A 521 35.04 8.30 13.71
C PHE A 521 35.37 9.57 14.53
N GLY A 522 36.66 9.93 14.64
CA GLY A 522 37.11 11.16 15.30
C GLY A 522 37.34 11.04 16.81
N GLU A 523 37.27 9.84 17.38
CA GLU A 523 37.63 9.56 18.77
C GLU A 523 39.15 9.57 18.94
N GLU A 524 39.64 10.13 20.06
CA GLU A 524 41.08 10.15 20.41
C GLU A 524 41.38 9.14 21.51
N SER A 525 42.48 8.40 21.35
CA SER A 525 42.99 7.50 22.39
C SER A 525 43.55 8.24 23.61
N GLY A 526 43.93 7.47 24.64
CA GLY A 526 44.89 7.91 25.65
C GLY A 526 46.26 8.26 25.05
N PHE A 527 47.14 8.88 25.84
CA PHE A 527 48.52 9.12 25.41
C PHE A 527 49.35 7.84 25.46
N SER A 528 50.22 7.66 24.47
CA SER A 528 51.30 6.69 24.48
C SER A 528 52.21 6.80 25.71
N ASN A 529 53.12 5.83 25.86
CA ASN A 529 54.33 5.99 26.67
C ASN A 529 55.11 7.26 26.25
N LYS A 530 55.88 7.83 27.19
CA LYS A 530 56.68 9.04 26.95
C LYS A 530 58.04 8.68 26.35
N ALA A 531 58.35 9.24 25.19
CA ALA A 531 59.68 9.16 24.57
C ALA A 531 60.43 10.49 24.63
N HIS A 532 61.75 10.47 24.44
CA HIS A 532 62.55 11.69 24.33
C HIS A 532 63.82 11.46 23.53
N ALA A 533 64.32 12.51 22.87
CA ALA A 533 65.61 12.51 22.20
C ALA A 533 66.27 13.90 22.28
N THR A 534 67.59 13.94 22.13
CA THR A 534 68.38 15.18 22.10
C THR A 534 68.96 15.36 20.72
N THR A 535 68.65 16.49 20.08
CA THR A 535 69.18 16.83 18.74
C THR A 535 70.70 16.90 18.73
N ASP A 536 71.31 16.58 17.60
CA ASP A 536 72.77 16.54 17.49
C ASP A 536 73.43 17.92 17.62
N LYS A 537 74.70 17.92 18.00
CA LYS A 537 75.51 19.13 18.17
C LYS A 537 75.97 19.78 16.87
N LYS A 538 75.99 19.06 15.73
CA LYS A 538 76.53 19.55 14.46
C LYS A 538 75.57 19.36 13.32
#